data_AF-A0A7C5KRN6-F1
#
_entry.id   AF-A0A7C5KRN6-F1
#
_cell.length_a   1.000
_cell.length_b   1.000
_cell.length_c   1.000
_cell.angle_alpha   90.00
_cell.angle_beta   90.00
_cell.angle_gamma   90.00
#
_symmetry.space_group_name_H-M   'P 1'
#
loop_
_entity.id
_entity.type
_entity.pdbx_description
1 polymer ?
#
loop_
_entity_poly.entity_id
_entity_poly.type
_entity_poly.pdbx_seq_one_letter_code
_entity_poly.pdbx_strand_id
1 'polypeptide(L)' 'MQNWMGYELNEAEKGLVECYEKLASILQNEGEQLAPFEKRNALKALACLWQIANGLDMDPGQIYNMEIE' A
#
# COMPACT_ATOMS: atom_id res chain seq x y z
N MET A 1 14.94 -6.79 -0.02
CA MET A 1 13.50 -7.10 -0.16
C MET A 1 13.37 -7.85 -1.45
N GLN A 2 12.77 -9.04 -1.39
CA GLN A 2 12.69 -9.94 -2.53
C GLN A 2 11.22 -10.18 -2.84
N ASN A 3 10.84 -10.11 -4.10
CA ASN A 3 9.48 -10.42 -4.53
C ASN A 3 9.23 -11.93 -4.61
N TRP A 4 8.01 -12.31 -4.95
CA TRP A 4 7.58 -13.72 -5.00
C TRP A 4 8.27 -14.53 -6.10
N MET A 5 8.81 -13.88 -7.12
CA MET A 5 9.56 -14.50 -8.22
C MET A 5 11.05 -14.67 -7.90
N GLY A 6 11.50 -14.23 -6.72
CA GLY A 6 12.89 -14.31 -6.30
C GLY A 6 13.77 -13.17 -6.81
N TYR A 7 13.18 -12.10 -7.33
CA TYR A 7 13.88 -10.90 -7.75
C TYR A 7 14.16 -9.99 -6.54
N GLU A 8 15.42 -9.58 -6.37
CA GLU A 8 15.82 -8.60 -5.35
C GLU A 8 15.53 -7.20 -5.87
N LEU A 9 14.69 -6.47 -5.14
CA LEU A 9 14.32 -5.10 -5.48
C LEU A 9 15.53 -4.17 -5.37
N ASN A 10 15.57 -3.15 -6.21
CA ASN A 10 16.48 -2.03 -6.02
C ASN A 10 15.97 -1.06 -4.93
N GLU A 11 16.80 -0.10 -4.52
CA GLU A 11 16.47 0.81 -3.43
C GLU A 11 15.24 1.70 -3.72
N ALA A 12 15.00 2.08 -4.98
CA ALA A 12 13.83 2.88 -5.34
C ALA A 12 12.55 2.05 -5.27
N GLU A 13 12.58 0.80 -5.72
CA GLU A 13 11.46 -0.14 -5.64
C GLU A 13 11.11 -0.45 -4.17
N LYS A 14 12.13 -0.69 -3.32
CA LYS A 14 11.94 -0.86 -1.88
C LYS A 14 11.20 0.33 -1.28
N GLY A 15 11.65 1.55 -1.59
CA GLY A 15 10.99 2.77 -1.09
C GLY A 15 9.53 2.89 -1.52
N LEU A 16 9.18 2.46 -2.74
CA LEU A 16 7.78 2.45 -3.21
C LEU A 16 6.93 1.42 -2.45
N VAL A 17 7.47 0.24 -2.18
CA VAL A 17 6.79 -0.79 -1.37
C VAL A 17 6.62 -0.34 0.08
N GLU A 18 7.64 0.28 0.68
CA GLU A 18 7.54 0.82 2.03
C GLU A 18 6.49 1.95 2.12
N CYS A 19 6.37 2.80 1.09
CA CYS A 19 5.29 3.78 1.00
C CYS A 19 3.91 3.12 0.97
N TYR A 20 3.76 2.02 0.22
CA TYR A 20 2.52 1.23 0.18
C TYR A 20 2.18 0.69 1.57
N GLU A 21 3.11 -0.06 2.17
CA GLU A 21 2.91 -0.72 3.47
C GLU A 21 2.59 0.28 4.57
N LYS A 22 3.29 1.41 4.59
CA LYS A 22 3.06 2.48 5.57
C LYS A 22 1.68 3.11 5.41
N LEU A 23 1.28 3.44 4.19
CA LEU A 23 -0.03 4.05 3.95
C LEU A 23 -1.17 3.06 4.23
N ALA A 24 -0.99 1.79 3.88
CA ALA A 24 -1.93 0.72 4.21
C ALA A 24 -2.13 0.62 5.73
N SER A 25 -1.02 0.60 6.48
CA SER A 25 -1.05 0.56 7.95
C SER A 25 -1.76 1.76 8.57
N ILE A 26 -1.51 2.98 8.08
CA ILE A 26 -2.23 4.19 8.55
C ILE A 26 -3.73 4.05 8.29
N LEU A 27 -4.12 3.65 7.07
CA LEU A 27 -5.53 3.51 6.72
C LEU A 27 -6.25 2.43 7.53
N GLN A 28 -5.56 1.34 7.85
CA GLN A 28 -6.11 0.21 8.62
C GLN A 28 -6.20 0.51 10.12
N ASN A 29 -5.16 1.11 10.71
CA ASN A 29 -5.04 1.24 12.17
C ASN A 29 -5.46 2.61 12.71
N GLU A 30 -5.37 3.66 11.88
CA GLU A 30 -5.55 5.06 12.28
C GLU A 30 -6.57 5.79 11.38
N GLY A 31 -7.19 5.09 10.42
CA GLY A 31 -8.05 5.67 9.40
C GLY A 31 -9.29 6.39 9.93
N GLU A 32 -9.72 6.09 11.16
CA GLU A 32 -10.82 6.79 11.84
C GLU A 32 -10.44 8.19 12.33
N GLN A 33 -9.14 8.45 12.54
CA GLN A 33 -8.63 9.76 12.98
C GLN A 33 -8.51 10.76 11.81
N LEU A 34 -8.58 10.27 10.57
CA LEU A 34 -8.47 11.07 9.37
C LEU A 34 -9.79 11.79 9.07
N ALA A 35 -9.69 13.04 8.64
CA ALA A 35 -10.83 13.75 8.07
C ALA A 35 -11.32 13.02 6.81
N PRO A 36 -12.62 13.12 6.44
CA PRO A 36 -13.18 12.38 5.30
C PRO A 36 -12.44 12.59 3.98
N PHE A 37 -11.89 13.80 3.74
CA PHE A 37 -11.14 14.08 2.52
C PHE A 37 -9.74 13.46 2.53
N GLU A 38 -9.10 13.37 3.70
CA GLU A 38 -7.79 12.76 3.89
C GLU A 38 -7.89 11.25 3.65
N LYS A 39 -8.85 10.60 4.32
CA LYS A 39 -9.15 9.16 4.14
C LYS A 39 -9.41 8.82 2.67
N ARG A 40 -10.27 9.60 1.99
CA ARG A 40 -10.57 9.40 0.56
C ARG A 40 -9.34 9.56 -0.33
N ASN A 41 -8.51 10.57 -0.09
CA ASN A 41 -7.33 10.81 -0.91
C ASN A 41 -6.22 9.78 -0.62
N ALA A 42 -6.07 9.37 0.63
CA ALA A 42 -5.18 8.31 1.05
C ALA A 42 -5.57 6.97 0.41
N LEU A 43 -6.86 6.62 0.35
CA LEU A 43 -7.33 5.41 -0.36
C LEU A 43 -6.98 5.42 -1.85
N LYS A 44 -7.06 6.58 -2.51
CA LYS A 44 -6.63 6.72 -3.92
C LYS A 44 -5.13 6.57 -4.08
N ALA A 45 -4.35 7.19 -3.21
CA ALA A 45 -2.89 7.06 -3.23
C ALA A 45 -2.47 5.61 -2.97
N LEU A 46 -3.14 4.93 -2.02
CA LEU A 46 -2.93 3.51 -1.77
C LEU A 46 -3.27 2.67 -3.00
N ALA A 47 -4.36 2.97 -3.70
CA ALA A 47 -4.69 2.27 -4.94
C ALA A 47 -3.60 2.39 -6.01
N CYS A 48 -2.99 3.57 -6.18
CA CYS A 48 -1.85 3.73 -7.08
C CYS A 48 -0.62 2.93 -6.61
N LEU A 49 -0.30 2.99 -5.32
CA LEU A 49 0.84 2.26 -4.74
C LEU A 49 0.66 0.74 -4.80
N TRP A 50 -0.58 0.26 -4.61
CA TRP A 50 -0.93 -1.15 -4.75
C TRP A 50 -0.68 -1.65 -6.18
N GLN A 51 -0.97 -0.87 -7.22
CA GLN A 51 -0.64 -1.25 -8.61
C GLN A 51 0.87 -1.43 -8.80
N ILE A 52 1.69 -0.56 -8.18
CA ILE A 52 3.14 -0.69 -8.20
C ILE A 52 3.58 -1.97 -7.49
N ALA A 53 3.10 -2.20 -6.26
CA ALA A 53 3.44 -3.39 -5.48
C ALA A 53 3.00 -4.69 -6.19
N ASN A 54 1.86 -4.69 -6.88
CA ASN A 54 1.45 -5.82 -7.73
C ASN A 54 2.37 -5.98 -8.93
N GLY A 55 2.71 -4.89 -9.63
CA GLY A 55 3.63 -4.96 -10.77
C GLY A 55 5.04 -5.43 -10.39
N LEU A 56 5.41 -5.29 -9.11
CA LEU A 56 6.64 -5.81 -8.52
C LEU A 56 6.51 -7.24 -7.99
N ASP A 57 5.35 -7.90 -8.13
CA ASP A 57 5.05 -9.24 -7.58
C ASP A 57 5.25 -9.33 -6.05
N MET A 58 4.89 -8.29 -5.30
CA MET A 58 5.00 -8.25 -3.84
C MET A 58 3.82 -8.90 -3.09
N ASP A 59 2.80 -9.38 -3.81
CA ASP A 59 1.50 -9.85 -3.29
C ASP A 59 0.92 -8.94 -2.19
N PRO A 60 0.57 -7.68 -2.51
CA PRO A 60 0.15 -6.69 -1.52
C PRO A 60 -1.23 -6.97 -0.89
N GLY A 61 -1.90 -8.09 -1.19
CA GLY A 61 -3.26 -8.38 -0.74
C GLY A 61 -4.36 -7.66 -1.53
N GLN A 62 -5.59 -7.62 -1.02
CA GLN A 62 -6.74 -6.97 -1.68
C GLN A 62 -7.07 -5.62 -1.04
N ILE A 63 -7.09 -4.54 -1.84
CA ILE A 63 -7.43 -3.19 -1.34
C ILE A 63 -8.84 -3.14 -0.76
N TYR A 64 -9.76 -3.90 -1.35
CA TYR A 64 -11.17 -3.95 -0.92
C TYR A 64 -11.37 -4.64 0.44
N ASN A 65 -10.39 -5.43 0.90
CA ASN A 65 -10.46 -6.08 2.20
C ASN A 65 -10.03 -5.16 3.35
N MET A 66 -9.67 -3.91 3.06
CA MET A 66 -9.67 -2.86 4.07
C MET A 66 -11.11 -2.47 4.37
N GLU A 67 -11.90 -3.41 4.89
CA GLU A 67 -13.19 -3.10 5.49
C GLU A 67 -12.89 -2.25 6.72
N ILE A 68 -13.14 -0.95 6.57
CA ILE A 68 -13.14 -0.02 7.68
C ILE A 68 -14.58 -0.07 8.18
N GLU A 69 -14.83 -0.93 9.18
CA GLU A 69 -16.07 -0.92 9.96
C GLU A 69 -16.30 0.44 10.61
#